data_AF-A0A0D9WX67-F1
#
_entry.id   AF-A0A0D9WX67-F1
#
_cell.length_a   1.000
_cell.length_b   1.000
_cell.length_c   1.000
_cell.angle_alpha   90.00
_cell.angle_beta   90.00
_cell.angle_gamma   90.00
#
_symmetry.space_group_name_H-M   'P 1'
#
loop_
_entity.id
_entity.type
_entity.pdbx_description
1 polymer ?
#
loop_
_entity_poly.entity_id
_entity_poly.type
_entity_poly.pdbx_seq_one_letter_code
_entity_poly.pdbx_strand_id
1 'polypeptide(L)'
;MTVTALRALAFPRCTTSEDFRHVRGEPPSAGHLVPFPLSSCRRCVCYEPGAVGSEAIGIAVAVATAAFFRCRRKRERLGRTGGGRIARASSSTARKVMAGSVSALQVLLLYAIISAGTQWITSSSMYCNDLTATVHRPHSVSLTDFGAVGDGVTLNTKAFRNAIFYLSSFADKGGAELFVPAGRWLTGSFNLISHLTVSLDADAVIIGSQDSSDWPVIDPLPSYGRGRELPGKRHQSLIFGSNLTDVIITGANGTIDGEGEVWWNWFHNHTLNYTRPPLLELMYSNRVVISNLTFMNAPFWNIHPVYCSQVLVQHLTILAPISSPNTDGIDPDSSTNVCIEDCYIRNGDDIVVIKSGWDEYGISFAHPSSNISIRNITGQTRNSAGIALGSEMSGGISEVRAEGLRFINSVHGIRIKTAPGRGGYVKNVYIADVSMDNVSIAIRITGNYGEHPDDKYDKTALPVISNITIKDVVGVNIGVAGMLQGIQGDIFSNICLSNVSLSSKSTNPWNCSLVEGYSNSVYPEICEQLRPNPGSGQVCYDGNNYPVPAAQQPHKSGATRLQNPFLKFTSLYS
;
A
#
# COMPACT_ATOMS: atom_id res chain seq x y z
N MET A 1 -4.46 -12.44 -63.94
CA MET A 1 -5.70 -11.90 -64.53
C MET A 1 -6.80 -12.03 -63.49
N THR A 2 -7.60 -10.96 -63.38
CA THR A 2 -8.83 -10.74 -62.61
C THR A 2 -8.77 -10.74 -61.07
N VAL A 3 -8.77 -9.49 -60.61
CA VAL A 3 -8.97 -8.89 -59.28
C VAL A 3 -10.47 -8.78 -58.98
N THR A 4 -10.91 -8.96 -57.73
CA THR A 4 -12.13 -8.35 -57.16
C THR A 4 -11.99 -8.34 -55.62
N ALA A 5 -11.43 -7.27 -55.03
CA ALA A 5 -12.09 -6.07 -54.47
C ALA A 5 -12.59 -6.23 -53.02
N LEU A 6 -11.75 -5.75 -52.08
CA LEU A 6 -12.13 -5.39 -50.72
C LEU A 6 -13.10 -4.19 -50.71
N ARG A 7 -14.13 -4.24 -49.87
CA ARG A 7 -14.90 -3.05 -49.45
C ARG A 7 -14.41 -2.59 -48.07
N ALA A 8 -13.83 -1.40 -48.04
CA ALA A 8 -13.58 -0.61 -46.84
C ALA A 8 -14.87 0.11 -46.41
N LEU A 9 -15.14 0.15 -45.11
CA LEU A 9 -16.13 1.04 -44.50
C LEU A 9 -15.42 2.26 -43.92
N ALA A 10 -15.92 3.43 -44.31
CA ALA A 10 -15.33 4.74 -44.10
C ALA A 10 -15.71 5.34 -42.72
N PHE A 11 -14.73 6.04 -42.13
CA PHE A 11 -14.92 7.00 -41.04
C PHE A 11 -15.45 8.34 -41.58
N PRO A 12 -16.30 9.06 -40.83
CA PRO A 12 -16.66 10.43 -41.18
C PRO A 12 -15.57 11.43 -40.77
N ARG A 13 -15.14 12.27 -41.72
CA ARG A 13 -14.35 13.49 -41.50
C ARG A 13 -15.29 14.65 -41.18
N CYS A 14 -14.93 15.47 -40.19
CA CYS A 14 -15.32 16.88 -40.14
C CYS A 14 -14.09 17.73 -40.50
N THR A 15 -14.28 18.60 -41.49
CA THR A 15 -13.33 19.62 -41.95
C THR A 15 -13.79 20.99 -41.48
N THR A 16 -12.90 21.79 -40.93
CA THR A 16 -12.86 23.25 -41.16
C THR A 16 -11.40 23.70 -41.07
N SER A 17 -10.93 24.23 -42.18
CA SER A 17 -9.69 24.98 -42.38
C SER A 17 -9.86 26.41 -41.86
N GLU A 18 -8.80 26.99 -41.29
CA GLU A 18 -8.32 28.32 -41.68
C GLU A 18 -6.87 28.53 -41.20
N ASP A 19 -6.01 28.82 -42.18
CA ASP A 19 -4.62 29.23 -42.06
C ASP A 19 -4.49 30.60 -41.39
N PHE A 20 -3.42 30.86 -40.64
CA PHE A 20 -2.61 32.09 -40.82
C PHE A 20 -1.18 31.93 -40.27
N ARG A 21 -0.24 32.48 -41.04
CA ARG A 21 1.22 32.40 -40.91
C ARG A 21 1.81 33.27 -39.80
N HIS A 22 3.01 32.87 -39.35
CA HIS A 22 4.04 33.61 -38.62
C HIS A 22 4.18 35.12 -38.95
N VAL A 23 4.31 35.96 -37.91
CA VAL A 23 5.22 37.13 -37.85
C VAL A 23 5.72 37.34 -36.40
N ARG A 24 7.00 37.73 -36.25
CA ARG A 24 7.74 38.05 -35.02
C ARG A 24 7.31 39.41 -34.41
N GLY A 25 7.53 39.61 -33.11
CA GLY A 25 7.63 40.95 -32.50
C GLY A 25 7.34 40.99 -31.00
N GLU A 26 8.31 41.47 -30.22
CA GLU A 26 8.29 41.70 -28.76
C GLU A 26 7.51 43.00 -28.35
N PRO A 27 7.36 43.32 -27.03
CA PRO A 27 6.10 43.81 -26.41
C PRO A 27 5.99 45.34 -26.27
N PRO A 28 4.89 45.87 -25.66
CA PRO A 28 5.06 46.44 -24.31
C PRO A 28 3.83 46.44 -23.34
N SER A 29 4.17 46.44 -22.05
CA SER A 29 3.65 47.18 -20.88
C SER A 29 2.14 47.35 -20.54
N ALA A 30 1.84 46.95 -19.29
CA ALA A 30 1.11 47.64 -18.21
C ALA A 30 -0.36 48.10 -18.39
N GLY A 31 -1.22 47.66 -17.47
CA GLY A 31 -2.51 48.30 -17.21
C GLY A 31 -3.44 47.49 -16.29
N HIS A 32 -3.58 47.93 -15.04
CA HIS A 32 -4.58 47.49 -14.05
C HIS A 32 -6.02 47.59 -14.56
N LEU A 33 -6.90 46.65 -14.17
CA LEU A 33 -8.06 46.89 -13.29
C LEU A 33 -8.95 45.64 -13.14
N VAL A 34 -9.64 45.61 -12.01
CA VAL A 34 -10.31 44.50 -11.32
C VAL A 34 -11.83 44.45 -11.69
N PRO A 35 -12.70 43.75 -10.93
CA PRO A 35 -13.31 42.43 -11.12
C PRO A 35 -14.75 42.46 -11.68
N PHE A 36 -15.41 41.29 -11.85
CA PHE A 36 -16.81 40.92 -11.50
C PHE A 36 -17.25 39.67 -12.32
N PRO A 37 -18.31 38.92 -11.94
CA PRO A 37 -18.19 37.48 -11.68
C PRO A 37 -19.32 36.64 -12.35
N LEU A 38 -19.41 35.38 -11.93
CA LEU A 38 -20.61 34.51 -11.94
C LEU A 38 -21.32 34.32 -13.30
N SER A 39 -21.29 33.09 -13.81
CA SER A 39 -22.49 32.25 -13.74
C SER A 39 -22.27 30.82 -14.22
N SER A 40 -22.82 29.94 -13.41
CA SER A 40 -23.07 28.52 -13.56
C SER A 40 -23.78 28.10 -14.85
N CYS A 41 -23.37 26.96 -15.41
CA CYS A 41 -24.31 25.94 -15.90
C CYS A 41 -23.69 24.54 -15.78
N ARG A 42 -24.12 23.80 -14.76
CA ARG A 42 -23.97 22.35 -14.67
C ARG A 42 -25.03 21.71 -15.57
N ARG A 43 -24.64 20.78 -16.46
CA ARG A 43 -25.52 19.71 -16.95
C ARG A 43 -24.99 18.39 -16.38
N CYS A 44 -25.76 17.81 -15.48
CA CYS A 44 -25.62 16.40 -15.10
C CYS A 44 -26.34 15.55 -16.15
N VAL A 45 -25.67 14.54 -16.68
CA VAL A 45 -26.27 13.48 -17.49
C VAL A 45 -26.39 12.25 -16.59
N CYS A 46 -27.62 11.75 -16.42
CA CYS A 46 -27.91 10.50 -15.75
C CYS A 46 -27.65 9.33 -16.71
N TYR A 47 -26.97 8.28 -16.24
CA TYR A 47 -26.85 6.99 -16.92
C TYR A 47 -27.88 6.02 -16.32
N GLU A 48 -28.72 5.40 -17.16
CA GLU A 48 -29.48 4.20 -16.81
C GLU A 48 -28.61 2.95 -17.06
N PRO A 49 -28.66 1.92 -16.20
CA PRO A 49 -28.21 0.59 -16.56
C PRO A 49 -29.40 -0.30 -17.00
N GLY A 50 -29.27 -0.83 -18.21
CA GLY A 50 -30.14 -1.87 -18.76
C GLY A 50 -29.98 -3.20 -18.02
N ALA A 51 -31.08 -3.95 -18.03
CA ALA A 51 -31.33 -5.16 -17.28
C ALA A 51 -30.39 -6.34 -17.57
N VAL A 52 -30.00 -7.05 -16.51
CA VAL A 52 -29.48 -8.42 -16.55
C VAL A 52 -30.64 -9.38 -16.28
N GLY A 53 -30.81 -10.34 -17.17
CA GLY A 53 -31.77 -11.43 -17.04
C GLY A 53 -31.39 -12.40 -15.93
N SER A 54 -32.43 -12.78 -15.20
CA SER A 54 -32.55 -13.77 -14.14
C SER A 54 -32.05 -15.17 -14.51
N GLU A 55 -31.36 -15.82 -13.56
CA GLU A 55 -31.81 -17.13 -13.06
C GLU A 55 -31.72 -17.14 -11.54
N ALA A 56 -32.74 -17.75 -10.94
CA ALA A 56 -33.17 -17.59 -9.57
C ALA A 56 -33.08 -18.92 -8.81
N ILE A 57 -33.53 -18.84 -7.55
CA ILE A 57 -33.78 -19.89 -6.54
C ILE A 57 -32.59 -20.02 -5.57
N GLY A 58 -32.60 -19.49 -4.34
CA GLY A 58 -33.67 -18.95 -3.50
C GLY A 58 -33.61 -19.63 -2.13
N ILE A 59 -33.59 -18.83 -1.05
CA ILE A 59 -34.48 -18.93 0.12
C ILE A 59 -34.26 -17.65 0.94
N ALA A 60 -35.35 -16.89 1.07
CA ALA A 60 -35.48 -15.72 1.92
C ALA A 60 -35.92 -16.13 3.32
N VAL A 61 -35.33 -15.51 4.35
CA VAL A 61 -35.97 -15.34 5.66
C VAL A 61 -35.90 -13.86 6.02
N ALA A 62 -37.09 -13.29 6.23
CA ALA A 62 -37.33 -11.89 6.50
C ALA A 62 -36.91 -11.51 7.93
N VAL A 63 -36.33 -10.31 8.08
CA VAL A 63 -36.45 -9.52 9.30
C VAL A 63 -36.94 -8.14 8.92
N ALA A 64 -38.23 -7.93 9.12
CA ALA A 64 -38.88 -6.64 9.06
C ALA A 64 -38.75 -5.96 10.43
N THR A 65 -37.91 -4.93 10.53
CA THR A 65 -38.09 -3.85 11.52
C THR A 65 -37.29 -2.61 11.10
N ALA A 66 -37.91 -1.44 11.25
CA ALA A 66 -37.36 -0.09 11.10
C ALA A 66 -37.33 0.53 9.69
N ALA A 67 -38.50 0.84 9.14
CA ALA A 67 -38.67 1.91 8.15
C ALA A 67 -39.96 2.69 8.43
N PHE A 68 -39.89 3.62 9.39
CA PHE A 68 -40.85 4.72 9.51
C PHE A 68 -40.06 5.97 9.93
N PHE A 69 -40.44 7.12 9.35
CA PHE A 69 -39.76 8.44 9.28
C PHE A 69 -38.81 8.55 8.07
N ARG A 70 -38.95 9.50 7.14
CA ARG A 70 -39.74 10.76 7.13
C ARG A 70 -39.69 11.36 5.70
N CYS A 71 -40.84 11.52 5.02
CA CYS A 71 -40.99 12.58 4.01
C CYS A 71 -42.47 12.81 3.64
N ARG A 72 -43.12 13.85 4.21
CA ARG A 72 -43.60 15.01 3.44
C ARG A 72 -44.35 16.02 4.31
N ARG A 73 -44.27 17.25 3.80
CA ARG A 73 -44.70 18.56 4.27
C ARG A 73 -46.21 18.72 4.52
N LYS A 74 -46.51 19.45 5.62
CA LYS A 74 -47.24 20.74 5.66
C LYS A 74 -48.71 20.77 5.18
N ARG A 75 -49.66 20.86 6.12
CA ARG A 75 -50.51 22.06 6.35
C ARG A 75 -51.56 21.84 7.45
N GLU A 76 -51.51 22.74 8.42
CA GLU A 76 -52.63 23.51 9.00
C GLU A 76 -53.91 22.86 9.57
N ARG A 77 -54.19 23.29 10.81
CA ARG A 77 -55.45 23.80 11.37
C ARG A 77 -56.26 22.91 12.32
N LEU A 78 -56.40 23.49 13.53
CA LEU A 78 -57.60 23.64 14.36
C LEU A 78 -58.13 22.43 15.13
N GLY A 79 -58.28 22.64 16.44
CA GLY A 79 -59.57 22.38 17.09
C GLY A 79 -59.60 21.31 18.17
N ARG A 80 -59.32 21.75 19.39
CA ARG A 80 -60.14 21.56 20.61
C ARG A 80 -60.86 20.22 20.88
N THR A 81 -60.67 19.83 22.15
CA THR A 81 -61.63 19.28 23.13
C THR A 81 -62.04 17.82 23.05
N GLY A 82 -61.76 17.12 24.16
CA GLY A 82 -62.86 16.72 25.03
C GLY A 82 -62.97 15.23 25.33
N GLY A 83 -62.43 14.83 26.49
CA GLY A 83 -63.21 14.17 27.54
C GLY A 83 -63.55 12.68 27.43
N GLY A 84 -63.45 12.00 28.57
CA GLY A 84 -64.36 10.90 28.88
C GLY A 84 -63.71 9.55 29.14
N ARG A 85 -63.41 9.30 30.42
CA ARG A 85 -63.16 7.97 31.02
C ARG A 85 -64.36 7.04 30.77
N ILE A 86 -64.13 5.72 30.78
CA ILE A 86 -64.73 4.76 31.74
C ILE A 86 -64.13 3.38 31.44
N ALA A 87 -63.60 2.76 32.50
CA ALA A 87 -63.23 1.36 32.54
C ALA A 87 -64.37 0.56 33.19
N ARG A 88 -64.74 -0.60 32.64
CA ARG A 88 -64.87 -1.85 33.41
C ARG A 88 -65.06 -3.07 32.50
N ALA A 89 -64.41 -4.13 32.94
CA ALA A 89 -64.26 -5.44 32.32
C ALA A 89 -65.53 -6.31 32.39
N SER A 90 -65.60 -7.34 31.55
CA SER A 90 -65.46 -8.75 32.01
C SER A 90 -65.90 -9.76 30.94
N SER A 91 -64.99 -10.72 30.64
CA SER A 91 -65.21 -12.16 30.34
C SER A 91 -66.04 -12.54 29.10
N SER A 92 -65.78 -13.58 28.31
CA SER A 92 -64.85 -14.72 28.39
C SER A 92 -64.82 -15.38 27.01
N THR A 93 -63.66 -15.86 26.55
CA THR A 93 -63.61 -17.08 25.71
C THR A 93 -62.26 -17.76 25.91
N ALA A 94 -62.33 -19.03 26.27
CA ALA A 94 -61.23 -19.86 26.71
C ALA A 94 -60.18 -20.12 25.60
N ARG A 95 -58.89 -20.00 25.95
CA ARG A 95 -57.78 -20.57 25.17
C ARG A 95 -57.65 -22.06 25.49
N LYS A 96 -57.79 -22.92 24.47
CA LYS A 96 -57.17 -24.25 24.47
C LYS A 96 -55.71 -24.09 24.06
N VAL A 97 -54.79 -24.29 25.00
CA VAL A 97 -53.35 -24.47 24.69
C VAL A 97 -53.13 -25.97 24.52
N MET A 98 -52.91 -26.44 23.30
CA MET A 98 -52.29 -27.74 23.08
C MET A 98 -50.79 -27.59 23.32
N ALA A 99 -50.31 -28.12 24.45
CA ALA A 99 -48.90 -28.30 24.70
C ALA A 99 -48.40 -29.45 23.81
N GLY A 100 -47.82 -29.11 22.66
CA GLY A 100 -47.03 -30.06 21.88
C GLY A 100 -45.69 -30.27 22.57
N SER A 101 -45.45 -31.47 23.07
CA SER A 101 -44.18 -31.90 23.64
C SER A 101 -43.11 -31.94 22.55
N VAL A 102 -42.27 -30.90 22.46
CA VAL A 102 -41.05 -30.95 21.65
C VAL A 102 -40.11 -31.95 22.33
N SER A 103 -39.81 -33.06 21.68
CA SER A 103 -38.92 -34.07 22.25
C SER A 103 -37.54 -33.45 22.46
N ALA A 104 -36.86 -33.78 23.57
CA ALA A 104 -35.50 -33.32 23.86
C ALA A 104 -34.53 -33.60 22.70
N LEU A 105 -34.80 -34.64 21.90
CA LEU A 105 -34.03 -35.01 20.72
C LEU A 105 -34.14 -33.98 19.58
N GLN A 106 -35.29 -33.32 19.41
CA GLN A 106 -35.46 -32.26 18.39
C GLN A 106 -34.80 -30.95 18.80
N VAL A 107 -34.79 -30.63 20.10
CA VAL A 107 -34.02 -29.49 20.62
C VAL A 107 -32.52 -29.76 20.52
N LEU A 108 -32.08 -30.99 20.81
CA LEU A 108 -30.67 -31.41 20.65
C LEU A 108 -30.24 -31.45 19.18
N LEU A 109 -31.11 -31.86 18.24
CA LEU A 109 -30.80 -31.80 16.80
C LEU A 109 -30.71 -30.36 16.29
N LEU A 110 -31.59 -29.46 16.74
CA LEU A 110 -31.51 -28.02 16.42
C LEU A 110 -30.25 -27.39 17.03
N TYR A 111 -29.88 -27.77 18.26
CA TYR A 111 -28.62 -27.34 18.86
C TYR A 111 -27.41 -27.90 18.09
N ALA A 112 -27.46 -29.16 17.65
CA ALA A 112 -26.41 -29.80 16.85
C ALA A 112 -26.25 -29.15 15.46
N ILE A 113 -27.36 -28.74 14.81
CA ILE A 113 -27.34 -28.04 13.52
C ILE A 113 -26.85 -26.59 13.69
N ILE A 114 -27.20 -25.91 14.78
CA ILE A 114 -26.68 -24.56 15.11
C ILE A 114 -25.20 -24.63 15.51
N SER A 115 -24.76 -25.69 16.20
CA SER A 115 -23.34 -25.92 16.55
C SER A 115 -22.50 -26.47 15.39
N ALA A 116 -23.11 -27.12 14.39
CA ALA A 116 -22.44 -27.57 13.18
C ALA A 116 -22.37 -26.48 12.10
N GLY A 117 -23.23 -25.46 12.18
CA GLY A 117 -23.26 -24.30 11.27
C GLY A 117 -22.36 -23.13 11.70
N THR A 118 -21.54 -23.29 12.74
CA THR A 118 -20.58 -22.28 13.20
C THR A 118 -19.20 -22.89 13.40
N GLN A 119 -18.69 -23.55 12.35
CA GLN A 119 -17.26 -23.45 12.09
C GLN A 119 -16.98 -22.02 11.69
N TRP A 120 -16.77 -21.16 12.69
CA TRP A 120 -16.01 -19.95 12.49
C TRP A 120 -14.63 -20.42 12.06
N ILE A 121 -14.38 -20.43 10.75
CA ILE A 121 -13.03 -20.45 10.23
C ILE A 121 -12.35 -19.27 10.89
N THR A 122 -11.42 -19.56 11.79
CA THR A 122 -10.57 -18.59 12.44
C THR A 122 -9.79 -17.90 11.33
N SER A 123 -10.19 -16.67 10.94
CA SER A 123 -9.51 -15.89 9.90
C SER A 123 -8.23 -15.27 10.45
N SER A 124 -7.36 -16.10 11.02
CA SER A 124 -5.99 -15.72 11.31
C SER A 124 -5.16 -15.92 10.03
N SER A 125 -4.61 -14.82 9.48
CA SER A 125 -3.68 -14.77 8.33
C SER A 125 -4.23 -14.82 6.88
N MET A 126 -5.53 -14.70 6.65
CA MET A 126 -6.13 -15.21 5.39
C MET A 126 -6.14 -14.32 4.12
N TYR A 127 -5.81 -13.02 4.15
CA TYR A 127 -6.11 -12.19 2.94
C TYR A 127 -5.11 -12.34 1.77
N CYS A 128 -3.90 -12.88 1.98
CA CYS A 128 -2.97 -13.17 0.88
C CYS A 128 -2.80 -14.66 0.59
N ASN A 129 -3.36 -15.55 1.43
CA ASN A 129 -3.26 -17.01 1.22
C ASN A 129 -3.97 -17.45 -0.07
N ASP A 130 -4.96 -16.68 -0.52
CA ASP A 130 -5.68 -16.90 -1.78
C ASP A 130 -4.93 -16.34 -3.01
N LEU A 131 -3.81 -15.63 -2.81
CA LEU A 131 -2.95 -15.13 -3.88
C LEU A 131 -1.83 -16.15 -4.12
N THR A 132 -1.80 -16.73 -5.31
CA THR A 132 -0.74 -17.64 -5.73
C THR A 132 0.13 -16.98 -6.79
N ALA A 133 1.45 -17.05 -6.64
CA ALA A 133 2.42 -16.60 -7.64
C ALA A 133 2.32 -17.39 -8.97
N THR A 134 1.74 -18.58 -8.94
CA THR A 134 1.59 -19.47 -10.09
C THR A 134 0.14 -19.59 -10.50
N VAL A 135 -0.30 -18.73 -11.42
CA VAL A 135 -1.56 -18.90 -12.15
C VAL A 135 -1.21 -19.31 -13.57
N HIS A 136 -1.65 -20.50 -13.99
CA HIS A 136 -1.49 -20.94 -15.38
C HIS A 136 -2.41 -20.09 -16.28
N ARG A 137 -1.81 -19.33 -17.19
CA ARG A 137 -2.53 -18.57 -18.21
C ARG A 137 -2.69 -19.44 -19.46
N PRO A 138 -3.89 -19.60 -20.03
CA PRO A 138 -4.12 -20.47 -21.20
C PRO A 138 -3.37 -20.04 -22.47
N HIS A 139 -2.96 -18.77 -22.53
CA HIS A 139 -2.27 -18.20 -23.67
C HIS A 139 -0.94 -17.57 -23.23
N SER A 140 0.11 -17.77 -24.01
CA SER A 140 1.45 -17.23 -23.72
C SER A 140 2.14 -16.85 -25.02
N VAL A 141 2.89 -15.75 -25.01
CA VAL A 141 3.70 -15.27 -26.14
C VAL A 141 5.08 -14.83 -25.65
N SER A 142 6.09 -14.93 -26.51
CA SER A 142 7.41 -14.37 -26.22
C SER A 142 7.48 -12.91 -26.64
N LEU A 143 8.21 -12.09 -25.89
CA LEU A 143 8.52 -10.72 -26.28
C LEU A 143 9.19 -10.65 -27.69
N THR A 144 9.96 -11.67 -28.06
CA THR A 144 10.64 -11.75 -29.37
C THR A 144 9.67 -11.91 -30.54
N ASP A 145 8.47 -12.45 -30.31
CA ASP A 145 7.42 -12.59 -31.34
C ASP A 145 6.94 -11.22 -31.87
N PHE A 146 7.23 -10.15 -31.11
CA PHE A 146 6.86 -8.76 -31.43
C PHE A 146 8.05 -7.93 -31.94
N GLY A 147 9.14 -8.60 -32.34
CA GLY A 147 10.32 -7.96 -32.94
C GLY A 147 11.27 -7.33 -31.95
N ALA A 148 11.20 -7.70 -30.66
CA ALA A 148 12.15 -7.26 -29.67
C ALA A 148 13.55 -7.85 -29.91
N VAL A 149 14.58 -7.07 -29.61
CA VAL A 149 15.99 -7.47 -29.71
C VAL A 149 16.65 -7.32 -28.34
N GLY A 150 17.16 -8.43 -27.81
CA GLY A 150 17.72 -8.54 -26.46
C GLY A 150 19.20 -8.16 -26.35
N ASP A 151 19.66 -7.15 -27.09
CA ASP A 151 21.06 -6.72 -27.20
C ASP A 151 21.48 -5.66 -26.16
N GLY A 152 20.52 -5.15 -25.37
CA GLY A 152 20.73 -4.09 -24.38
C GLY A 152 20.87 -2.68 -24.98
N VAL A 153 20.65 -2.51 -26.28
CA VAL A 153 20.82 -1.23 -27.01
C VAL A 153 19.56 -0.87 -27.79
N THR A 154 18.87 -1.86 -28.36
CA THR A 154 17.64 -1.65 -29.11
C THR A 154 16.50 -1.25 -28.17
N LEU A 155 15.84 -0.13 -28.44
CA LEU A 155 14.70 0.33 -27.66
C LEU A 155 13.44 -0.51 -27.97
N ASN A 156 13.11 -1.41 -27.04
CA ASN A 156 12.04 -2.41 -27.17
C ASN A 156 10.66 -1.92 -26.73
N THR A 157 10.49 -0.63 -26.38
CA THR A 157 9.23 -0.06 -25.88
C THR A 157 8.04 -0.38 -26.79
N LYS A 158 8.24 -0.34 -28.11
CA LYS A 158 7.18 -0.68 -29.08
C LYS A 158 6.84 -2.17 -29.06
N ALA A 159 7.83 -3.05 -28.90
CA ALA A 159 7.61 -4.49 -28.83
C ALA A 159 6.80 -4.86 -27.56
N PHE A 160 7.17 -4.31 -26.40
CA PHE A 160 6.38 -4.47 -25.16
C PHE A 160 4.93 -3.99 -25.34
N ARG A 161 4.73 -2.78 -25.87
CA ARG A 161 3.38 -2.23 -26.11
C ARG A 161 2.56 -3.08 -27.07
N ASN A 162 3.17 -3.56 -28.16
CA ASN A 162 2.49 -4.42 -29.12
C ASN A 162 2.12 -5.78 -28.53
N ALA A 163 3.03 -6.39 -27.75
CA ALA A 163 2.79 -7.66 -27.08
C ALA A 163 1.62 -7.55 -26.10
N ILE A 164 1.63 -6.53 -25.24
CA ILE A 164 0.57 -6.29 -24.26
C ILE A 164 -0.76 -5.97 -24.95
N PHE A 165 -0.74 -5.15 -26.00
CA PHE A 165 -1.94 -4.87 -26.80
C PHE A 165 -2.54 -6.14 -27.39
N TYR A 166 -1.71 -7.03 -27.96
CA TYR A 166 -2.17 -8.33 -28.46
C TYR A 166 -2.78 -9.19 -27.35
N LEU A 167 -2.10 -9.29 -26.20
CA LEU A 167 -2.53 -10.10 -25.06
C LEU A 167 -3.84 -9.61 -24.44
N SER A 168 -4.21 -8.33 -24.62
CA SER A 168 -5.49 -7.80 -24.16
C SER A 168 -6.71 -8.52 -24.74
N SER A 169 -6.55 -9.17 -25.90
CA SER A 169 -7.61 -9.97 -26.55
C SER A 169 -7.92 -11.31 -25.85
N PHE A 170 -7.20 -11.62 -24.77
CA PHE A 170 -7.33 -12.83 -23.96
C PHE A 170 -7.72 -12.56 -22.51
N ALA A 171 -7.93 -11.29 -22.13
CA ALA A 171 -8.28 -10.91 -20.77
C ALA A 171 -9.57 -11.61 -20.28
N ASP A 172 -10.56 -11.76 -21.16
CA ASP A 172 -11.84 -12.44 -20.90
C ASP A 172 -11.78 -13.98 -21.07
N LYS A 173 -10.61 -14.52 -21.44
CA LYS A 173 -10.38 -15.96 -21.73
C LYS A 173 -9.46 -16.63 -20.69
N GLY A 174 -9.40 -16.09 -19.48
CA GLY A 174 -8.52 -16.57 -18.41
C GLY A 174 -7.18 -15.84 -18.33
N GLY A 175 -6.99 -14.81 -19.16
CA GLY A 175 -5.76 -14.02 -19.20
C GLY A 175 -4.67 -14.64 -20.06
N ALA A 176 -3.52 -13.96 -20.08
CA ALA A 176 -2.38 -14.38 -20.88
C ALA A 176 -1.05 -14.07 -20.19
N GLU A 177 0.00 -14.74 -20.66
CA GLU A 177 1.36 -14.55 -20.22
C GLU A 177 2.20 -13.85 -21.31
N LEU A 178 2.97 -12.86 -20.90
CA LEU A 178 4.09 -12.32 -21.65
C LEU A 178 5.39 -12.90 -21.07
N PHE A 179 6.04 -13.76 -21.84
CA PHE A 179 7.35 -14.31 -21.48
C PHE A 179 8.48 -13.43 -22.03
N VAL A 180 9.39 -12.99 -21.16
CA VAL A 180 10.60 -12.23 -21.49
C VAL A 180 11.79 -13.19 -21.42
N PRO A 181 12.34 -13.63 -22.58
CA PRO A 181 13.41 -14.62 -22.61
C PRO A 181 14.76 -14.03 -22.15
N ALA A 182 15.77 -14.89 -22.01
CA ALA A 182 17.15 -14.50 -21.76
C ALA A 182 17.61 -13.41 -22.73
N GLY A 183 18.27 -12.37 -22.20
CA GLY A 183 18.69 -11.21 -22.99
C GLY A 183 18.55 -9.90 -22.24
N ARG A 184 19.01 -8.82 -22.87
CA ARG A 184 19.01 -7.46 -22.31
C ARG A 184 18.01 -6.59 -23.07
N TRP A 185 16.93 -6.17 -22.42
CA TRP A 185 15.77 -5.56 -23.05
C TRP A 185 15.65 -4.09 -22.65
N LEU A 186 16.38 -3.21 -23.35
CA LEU A 186 16.26 -1.76 -23.15
C LEU A 186 14.84 -1.30 -23.49
N THR A 187 14.19 -0.57 -22.61
CA THR A 187 12.83 -0.05 -22.82
C THR A 187 12.59 1.25 -22.07
N GLY A 188 11.73 2.07 -22.64
CA GLY A 188 11.02 3.12 -21.91
C GLY A 188 9.81 2.56 -21.17
N SER A 189 8.99 3.46 -20.64
CA SER A 189 7.81 3.09 -19.87
C SER A 189 6.75 2.34 -20.71
N PHE A 190 6.19 1.28 -20.13
CA PHE A 190 5.08 0.52 -20.70
C PHE A 190 4.01 0.18 -19.66
N ASN A 191 2.77 0.04 -20.14
CA ASN A 191 1.59 -0.15 -19.29
C ASN A 191 1.13 -1.60 -19.33
N LEU A 192 0.86 -2.19 -18.17
CA LEU A 192 0.24 -3.49 -18.02
C LEU A 192 -1.29 -3.43 -18.21
N ILE A 193 -1.91 -4.61 -18.31
CA ILE A 193 -3.35 -4.82 -18.42
C ILE A 193 -3.81 -5.84 -17.37
N SER A 194 -5.12 -5.92 -17.11
CA SER A 194 -5.70 -6.94 -16.24
C SER A 194 -5.52 -8.36 -16.81
N HIS A 195 -5.50 -9.36 -15.92
CA HIS A 195 -5.33 -10.78 -16.26
C HIS A 195 -4.03 -11.09 -17.01
N LEU A 196 -2.96 -10.35 -16.71
CA LEU A 196 -1.65 -10.52 -17.31
C LEU A 196 -0.67 -11.13 -16.33
N THR A 197 0.07 -12.13 -16.80
CA THR A 197 1.32 -12.57 -16.17
C THR A 197 2.49 -12.06 -17.00
N VAL A 198 3.42 -11.34 -16.40
CA VAL A 198 4.74 -11.05 -17.01
C VAL A 198 5.75 -11.95 -16.33
N SER A 199 6.40 -12.82 -17.10
CA SER A 199 7.33 -13.83 -16.61
C SER A 199 8.71 -13.63 -17.23
N LEU A 200 9.75 -13.52 -16.40
CA LEU A 200 11.12 -13.31 -16.84
C LEU A 200 11.95 -14.59 -16.72
N ASP A 201 12.71 -14.89 -17.77
CA ASP A 201 13.79 -15.88 -17.71
C ASP A 201 14.87 -15.48 -16.69
N ALA A 202 15.65 -16.45 -16.21
CA ALA A 202 16.71 -16.22 -15.22
C ALA A 202 17.80 -15.25 -15.74
N ASP A 203 18.09 -15.30 -17.04
CA ASP A 203 19.08 -14.43 -17.69
C ASP A 203 18.43 -13.24 -18.41
N ALA A 204 17.14 -12.97 -18.16
CA ALA A 204 16.47 -11.78 -18.68
C ALA A 204 16.79 -10.54 -17.83
N VAL A 205 17.13 -9.44 -18.48
CA VAL A 205 17.33 -8.12 -17.85
C VAL A 205 16.49 -7.09 -18.59
N ILE A 206 15.41 -6.61 -17.98
CA ILE A 206 14.68 -5.42 -18.45
C ILE A 206 15.49 -4.20 -18.00
N ILE A 207 15.83 -3.30 -18.94
CA ILE A 207 16.70 -2.15 -18.67
C ILE A 207 15.91 -0.86 -18.92
N GLY A 208 15.84 0.01 -17.93
CA GLY A 208 15.23 1.33 -18.05
C GLY A 208 16.03 2.25 -18.96
N SER A 209 15.35 2.96 -19.87
CA SER A 209 15.98 3.98 -20.69
C SER A 209 16.55 5.12 -19.83
N GLN A 210 17.78 5.55 -20.13
CA GLN A 210 18.40 6.72 -19.50
C GLN A 210 17.91 8.04 -20.11
N ASP A 211 17.10 8.01 -21.18
CA ASP A 211 16.46 9.19 -21.75
C ASP A 211 15.13 9.46 -21.03
N SER A 212 15.04 10.59 -20.32
CA SER A 212 13.82 10.99 -19.61
C SER A 212 12.58 11.12 -20.49
N SER A 213 12.73 11.32 -21.80
CA SER A 213 11.61 11.42 -22.75
C SER A 213 10.90 10.08 -23.01
N ASP A 214 11.57 8.96 -22.71
CA ASP A 214 11.00 7.61 -22.75
C ASP A 214 10.09 7.29 -21.55
N TRP A 215 9.99 8.22 -20.58
CA TRP A 215 9.20 8.12 -19.36
C TRP A 215 8.12 9.19 -19.37
N PRO A 216 6.87 8.85 -19.74
CA PRO A 216 5.78 9.81 -19.85
C PRO A 216 5.59 10.66 -18.60
N VAL A 217 5.25 11.94 -18.76
CA VAL A 217 4.97 12.84 -17.65
C VAL A 217 3.47 12.81 -17.35
N ILE A 218 3.11 12.35 -16.15
CA ILE A 218 1.74 12.18 -15.68
C ILE A 218 1.45 13.09 -14.49
N ASP A 219 0.17 13.25 -14.20
CA ASP A 219 -0.27 14.05 -13.07
C ASP A 219 0.20 13.41 -11.73
N PRO A 220 0.42 14.23 -10.69
CA PRO A 220 0.83 13.71 -9.39
C PRO A 220 -0.26 12.82 -8.78
N LEU A 221 0.12 12.06 -7.75
CA LEU A 221 -0.87 11.33 -6.97
C LEU A 221 -1.87 12.30 -6.32
N PRO A 222 -3.18 12.03 -6.40
CA PRO A 222 -4.18 12.92 -5.80
C PRO A 222 -4.00 13.07 -4.29
N SER A 223 -3.53 12.02 -3.60
CA SER A 223 -3.22 12.06 -2.16
C SER A 223 -1.93 12.83 -1.81
N TYR A 224 -1.16 13.31 -2.80
CA TYR A 224 0.07 14.11 -2.62
C TYR A 224 -0.09 15.55 -3.13
N GLY A 225 -1.04 15.80 -4.04
CA GLY A 225 -1.31 17.11 -4.64
C GLY A 225 -0.27 17.61 -5.66
N ARG A 226 0.97 17.13 -5.57
CA ARG A 226 2.11 17.49 -6.42
C ARG A 226 3.15 16.37 -6.47
N GLY A 227 4.15 16.52 -7.33
CA GLY A 227 5.33 15.69 -7.32
C GLY A 227 6.03 15.70 -5.96
N ARG A 228 6.55 14.54 -5.55
CA ARG A 228 7.17 14.34 -4.24
C ARG A 228 8.46 15.13 -4.06
N GLU A 229 9.19 15.34 -5.14
CA GLU A 229 10.48 16.05 -5.14
C GLU A 229 10.35 17.46 -5.69
N LEU A 230 9.48 17.63 -6.69
CA LEU A 230 9.31 18.89 -7.42
C LEU A 230 7.83 19.26 -7.53
N PRO A 231 7.49 20.57 -7.53
CA PRO A 231 6.13 21.01 -7.77
C PRO A 231 5.62 20.53 -9.13
N GLY A 232 4.34 20.20 -9.22
CA GLY A 232 3.69 19.84 -10.48
C GLY A 232 3.70 18.34 -10.76
N LYS A 233 4.01 17.98 -12.01
CA LYS A 233 3.89 16.62 -12.56
C LYS A 233 5.07 15.72 -12.18
N ARG A 234 4.95 14.43 -12.52
CA ARG A 234 5.96 13.39 -12.27
C ARG A 234 6.15 12.51 -13.50
N HIS A 235 7.29 11.84 -13.59
CA HIS A 235 7.45 10.75 -14.56
C HIS A 235 6.66 9.51 -14.12
N GLN A 236 6.08 8.81 -15.09
CA GLN A 236 5.46 7.49 -14.94
C GLN A 236 6.55 6.43 -14.72
N SER A 237 6.27 5.37 -13.96
CA SER A 237 7.21 4.27 -13.71
C SER A 237 7.61 3.49 -14.97
N LEU A 238 8.68 2.69 -14.89
CA LEU A 238 9.14 1.85 -16.02
C LEU A 238 8.07 0.84 -16.40
N ILE A 239 7.59 0.13 -15.38
CA ILE A 239 6.46 -0.79 -15.46
C ILE A 239 5.31 -0.12 -14.72
N PHE A 240 4.27 0.24 -15.45
CA PHE A 240 3.13 0.97 -14.91
C PHE A 240 1.83 0.20 -15.11
N GLY A 241 0.86 0.41 -14.22
CA GLY A 241 -0.49 -0.12 -14.37
C GLY A 241 -1.48 0.67 -13.55
N SER A 242 -2.71 0.84 -14.04
CA SER A 242 -3.76 1.53 -13.29
C SER A 242 -5.11 0.86 -13.51
N ASN A 243 -5.91 0.71 -12.45
CA ASN A 243 -7.21 0.04 -12.47
C ASN A 243 -7.14 -1.41 -12.96
N LEU A 244 -6.10 -2.14 -12.54
CA LEU A 244 -5.89 -3.51 -12.97
C LEU A 244 -6.48 -4.52 -12.00
N THR A 245 -6.85 -5.68 -12.50
CA THR A 245 -7.21 -6.84 -11.68
C THR A 245 -6.40 -8.04 -12.12
N ASP A 246 -5.93 -8.84 -11.16
CA ASP A 246 -5.29 -10.14 -11.43
C ASP A 246 -4.02 -10.01 -12.29
N VAL A 247 -3.02 -9.32 -11.73
CA VAL A 247 -1.73 -9.05 -12.38
C VAL A 247 -0.62 -9.76 -11.63
N ILE A 248 0.21 -10.50 -12.37
CA ILE A 248 1.34 -11.24 -11.84
C ILE A 248 2.61 -10.78 -12.55
N ILE A 249 3.62 -10.39 -11.78
CA ILE A 249 4.95 -10.04 -12.28
C ILE A 249 5.93 -11.00 -11.60
N THR A 250 6.48 -11.93 -12.35
CA THR A 250 7.30 -13.01 -11.80
C THR A 250 8.39 -13.48 -12.75
N GLY A 251 9.12 -14.52 -12.40
CA GLY A 251 10.16 -15.10 -13.23
C GLY A 251 11.01 -16.13 -12.50
N ALA A 252 12.08 -16.54 -13.16
CA ALA A 252 13.11 -17.41 -12.62
C ALA A 252 14.27 -16.59 -12.03
N ASN A 253 13.96 -15.57 -11.22
CA ASN A 253 14.91 -14.57 -10.70
C ASN A 253 15.55 -13.67 -11.78
N GLY A 254 14.81 -13.39 -12.86
CA GLY A 254 15.20 -12.36 -13.83
C GLY A 254 15.28 -10.96 -13.21
N THR A 255 15.95 -10.05 -13.91
CA THR A 255 16.29 -8.71 -13.39
C THR A 255 15.47 -7.61 -14.06
N ILE A 256 15.02 -6.63 -13.25
CA ILE A 256 14.50 -5.34 -13.71
C ILE A 256 15.44 -4.25 -13.19
N ASP A 257 16.25 -3.68 -14.08
CA ASP A 257 17.24 -2.65 -13.78
C ASP A 257 16.75 -1.28 -14.26
N GLY A 258 16.60 -0.34 -13.34
CA GLY A 258 16.14 1.02 -13.61
C GLY A 258 17.19 1.96 -14.18
N GLU A 259 18.48 1.57 -14.19
CA GLU A 259 19.60 2.43 -14.61
C GLU A 259 19.56 3.81 -13.91
N GLY A 260 19.28 3.80 -12.60
CA GLY A 260 18.95 4.98 -11.82
C GLY A 260 20.04 6.05 -11.69
N GLU A 261 21.30 5.74 -12.00
CA GLU A 261 22.43 6.66 -11.79
C GLU A 261 22.23 8.02 -12.47
N VAL A 262 21.72 8.03 -13.71
CA VAL A 262 21.44 9.29 -14.44
C VAL A 262 20.41 10.14 -13.70
N TRP A 263 19.39 9.52 -13.12
CA TRP A 263 18.34 10.18 -12.37
C TRP A 263 18.84 10.73 -11.03
N TRP A 264 19.69 9.97 -10.34
CA TRP A 264 20.32 10.40 -9.09
C TRP A 264 21.27 11.58 -9.33
N ASN A 265 22.02 11.57 -10.44
CA ASN A 265 22.85 12.70 -10.85
C ASN A 265 22.03 13.95 -11.12
N TRP A 266 20.89 13.84 -11.82
CA TRP A 266 19.98 14.98 -12.01
C TRP A 266 19.36 15.47 -10.70
N PHE A 267 19.05 14.56 -9.77
CA PHE A 267 18.55 14.93 -8.45
C PHE A 267 19.58 15.73 -7.65
N HIS A 268 20.81 15.21 -7.53
CA HIS A 268 21.90 15.86 -6.80
C HIS A 268 22.33 17.19 -7.42
N ASN A 269 22.26 17.30 -8.74
CA ASN A 269 22.59 18.53 -9.46
C ASN A 269 21.41 19.51 -9.57
N HIS A 270 20.24 19.17 -9.03
CA HIS A 270 19.02 19.98 -9.10
C HIS A 270 18.60 20.32 -10.55
N THR A 271 18.78 19.39 -11.48
CA THR A 271 18.46 19.57 -12.92
C THR A 271 17.24 18.78 -13.37
N LEU A 272 16.48 18.19 -12.45
CA LEU A 272 15.23 17.51 -12.75
C LEU A 272 14.16 18.51 -13.22
N ASN A 273 13.44 18.16 -14.28
CA ASN A 273 12.27 18.92 -14.74
C ASN A 273 10.99 18.50 -14.00
N TYR A 274 10.89 17.22 -13.62
CA TYR A 274 9.75 16.61 -12.95
C TYR A 274 10.24 15.61 -11.89
N THR A 275 9.37 15.22 -10.96
CA THR A 275 9.69 14.17 -9.97
C THR A 275 10.07 12.86 -10.67
N ARG A 276 11.11 12.19 -10.17
CA ARG A 276 11.66 10.95 -10.72
C ARG A 276 10.62 9.82 -10.72
N PRO A 277 10.69 8.87 -11.67
CA PRO A 277 9.76 7.76 -11.73
C PRO A 277 10.10 6.64 -10.74
N PRO A 278 9.11 6.00 -10.11
CA PRO A 278 9.32 4.69 -9.50
C PRO A 278 9.76 3.64 -10.53
N LEU A 279 10.33 2.51 -10.11
CA LEU A 279 10.66 1.43 -11.02
C LEU A 279 9.41 0.63 -11.44
N LEU A 280 8.60 0.23 -10.47
CA LEU A 280 7.30 -0.41 -10.66
C LEU A 280 6.23 0.34 -9.85
N GLU A 281 5.17 0.78 -10.52
CA GLU A 281 4.02 1.43 -9.88
C GLU A 281 2.71 0.83 -10.40
N LEU A 282 1.87 0.40 -9.46
CA LEU A 282 0.52 -0.09 -9.75
C LEU A 282 -0.46 0.76 -8.97
N MET A 283 -1.38 1.39 -9.68
CA MET A 283 -2.39 2.28 -9.13
C MET A 283 -3.77 1.63 -9.14
N TYR A 284 -4.58 1.83 -8.10
CA TYR A 284 -6.01 1.43 -8.09
C TYR A 284 -6.24 -0.04 -8.47
N SER A 285 -5.31 -0.94 -8.13
CA SER A 285 -5.31 -2.31 -8.65
C SER A 285 -5.64 -3.33 -7.57
N ASN A 286 -6.21 -4.46 -7.96
CA ASN A 286 -6.60 -5.54 -7.04
C ASN A 286 -6.03 -6.89 -7.48
N ARG A 287 -5.68 -7.76 -6.53
CA ARG A 287 -5.06 -9.08 -6.80
C ARG A 287 -3.76 -8.93 -7.59
N VAL A 288 -2.76 -8.37 -6.94
CA VAL A 288 -1.43 -8.14 -7.50
C VAL A 288 -0.45 -9.12 -6.87
N VAL A 289 0.37 -9.78 -7.69
CA VAL A 289 1.48 -10.61 -7.21
C VAL A 289 2.79 -10.18 -7.86
N ILE A 290 3.80 -9.89 -7.05
CA ILE A 290 5.16 -9.56 -7.49
C ILE A 290 6.10 -10.54 -6.81
N SER A 291 6.76 -11.43 -7.56
CA SER A 291 7.56 -12.49 -6.91
C SER A 291 8.69 -13.09 -7.73
N ASN A 292 9.71 -13.63 -7.06
CA ASN A 292 10.83 -14.36 -7.69
C ASN A 292 11.61 -13.52 -8.72
N LEU A 293 11.97 -12.29 -8.34
CA LEU A 293 12.63 -11.32 -9.22
C LEU A 293 13.73 -10.55 -8.49
N THR A 294 14.67 -10.03 -9.28
CA THR A 294 15.64 -9.06 -8.82
C THR A 294 15.30 -7.67 -9.36
N PHE A 295 15.22 -6.67 -8.50
CA PHE A 295 15.07 -5.25 -8.86
C PHE A 295 16.39 -4.53 -8.60
N MET A 296 16.84 -3.72 -9.55
CA MET A 296 18.11 -3.00 -9.46
C MET A 296 17.97 -1.53 -9.81
N ASN A 297 18.74 -0.69 -9.11
CA ASN A 297 19.01 0.71 -9.45
C ASN A 297 17.76 1.51 -9.82
N ALA A 298 16.71 1.46 -8.99
CA ALA A 298 15.52 2.27 -9.24
C ALA A 298 15.86 3.77 -9.33
N PRO A 299 15.26 4.53 -10.27
CA PRO A 299 15.44 5.98 -10.35
C PRO A 299 14.99 6.71 -9.08
N PHE A 300 13.93 6.21 -8.44
CA PHE A 300 13.33 6.67 -7.19
C PHE A 300 12.89 5.43 -6.39
N TRP A 301 11.64 5.36 -5.92
CA TRP A 301 11.08 4.17 -5.25
C TRP A 301 11.10 2.93 -6.15
N ASN A 302 11.35 1.75 -5.56
CA ASN A 302 11.41 0.50 -6.33
C ASN A 302 10.00 -0.02 -6.64
N ILE A 303 9.24 -0.44 -5.62
CA ILE A 303 7.94 -1.10 -5.80
C ILE A 303 6.86 -0.31 -5.06
N HIS A 304 5.96 0.33 -5.82
CA HIS A 304 4.96 1.26 -5.30
C HIS A 304 3.53 0.83 -5.67
N PRO A 305 2.93 -0.10 -4.90
CA PRO A 305 1.49 -0.35 -4.97
C PRO A 305 0.76 0.80 -4.26
N VAL A 306 0.01 1.59 -5.02
CA VAL A 306 -0.74 2.74 -4.51
C VAL A 306 -2.24 2.60 -4.78
N TYR A 307 -3.07 2.81 -3.75
CA TYR A 307 -4.53 2.58 -3.82
C TYR A 307 -4.90 1.13 -4.19
N CYS A 308 -4.03 0.18 -3.86
CA CYS A 308 -4.20 -1.21 -4.24
C CYS A 308 -4.87 -2.03 -3.14
N SER A 309 -5.41 -3.19 -3.53
CA SER A 309 -5.93 -4.18 -2.58
C SER A 309 -5.49 -5.60 -2.94
N GLN A 310 -5.31 -6.46 -1.95
CA GLN A 310 -4.86 -7.86 -2.14
C GLN A 310 -3.54 -7.90 -2.93
N VAL A 311 -2.47 -7.44 -2.28
CA VAL A 311 -1.13 -7.37 -2.88
C VAL A 311 -0.21 -8.36 -2.18
N LEU A 312 0.46 -9.21 -2.94
CA LEU A 312 1.51 -10.11 -2.46
C LEU A 312 2.85 -9.73 -3.12
N VAL A 313 3.84 -9.42 -2.29
CA VAL A 313 5.23 -9.20 -2.71
C VAL A 313 6.11 -10.22 -2.00
N GLN A 314 6.74 -11.14 -2.73
CA GLN A 314 7.52 -12.20 -2.08
C GLN A 314 8.74 -12.68 -2.84
N HIS A 315 9.75 -13.21 -2.14
CA HIS A 315 10.95 -13.79 -2.76
C HIS A 315 11.67 -12.82 -3.70
N LEU A 316 11.85 -11.57 -3.25
CA LEU A 316 12.53 -10.54 -4.04
C LEU A 316 13.93 -10.24 -3.53
N THR A 317 14.81 -9.90 -4.47
CA THR A 317 16.09 -9.24 -4.19
C THR A 317 16.01 -7.81 -4.73
N ILE A 318 16.21 -6.80 -3.88
CA ILE A 318 16.19 -5.38 -4.30
C ILE A 318 17.55 -4.76 -3.99
N LEU A 319 18.23 -4.24 -5.00
CA LEU A 319 19.60 -3.74 -4.91
C LEU A 319 19.75 -2.34 -5.50
N ALA A 320 20.31 -1.42 -4.73
CA ALA A 320 20.83 -0.16 -5.22
C ALA A 320 22.09 0.24 -4.41
N PRO A 321 22.98 1.07 -4.96
CA PRO A 321 24.08 1.64 -4.18
C PRO A 321 23.56 2.29 -2.90
N ILE A 322 24.25 2.12 -1.78
CA ILE A 322 23.78 2.68 -0.50
C ILE A 322 23.72 4.23 -0.50
N SER A 323 24.37 4.88 -1.47
CA SER A 323 24.31 6.32 -1.69
C SER A 323 23.13 6.77 -2.57
N SER A 324 22.33 5.86 -3.14
CA SER A 324 21.26 6.23 -4.07
C SER A 324 20.09 6.94 -3.35
N PRO A 325 19.73 8.17 -3.76
CA PRO A 325 18.73 8.97 -3.07
C PRO A 325 17.32 8.42 -3.28
N ASN A 326 16.58 8.23 -2.19
CA ASN A 326 15.14 7.90 -2.20
C ASN A 326 14.82 6.62 -2.96
N THR A 327 15.65 5.59 -2.76
CA THR A 327 15.50 4.28 -3.40
C THR A 327 14.76 3.30 -2.50
N ASP A 328 13.63 3.74 -1.93
CA ASP A 328 12.78 2.93 -1.05
C ASP A 328 12.49 1.56 -1.67
N GLY A 329 12.48 0.49 -0.86
CA GLY A 329 12.38 -0.88 -1.34
C GLY A 329 10.96 -1.25 -1.74
N ILE A 330 10.04 -1.26 -0.77
CA ILE A 330 8.63 -1.58 -1.01
C ILE A 330 7.76 -0.57 -0.25
N ASP A 331 6.87 0.09 -0.99
CA ASP A 331 6.11 1.25 -0.56
C ASP A 331 4.59 1.03 -0.67
N PRO A 332 3.94 0.24 0.21
CA PRO A 332 2.48 0.21 0.24
C PRO A 332 1.94 1.58 0.62
N ASP A 333 1.27 2.22 -0.32
CA ASP A 333 0.74 3.56 -0.17
C ASP A 333 -0.78 3.54 -0.34
N SER A 334 -1.51 3.97 0.69
CA SER A 334 -2.97 4.00 0.69
C SER A 334 -3.56 2.65 0.22
N SER A 335 -2.96 1.53 0.64
CA SER A 335 -3.24 0.19 0.12
C SER A 335 -3.70 -0.76 1.22
N THR A 336 -4.55 -1.74 0.86
CA THR A 336 -5.17 -2.64 1.83
C THR A 336 -4.92 -4.12 1.57
N ASN A 337 -4.81 -4.93 2.62
CA ASN A 337 -4.57 -6.37 2.52
C ASN A 337 -3.27 -6.66 1.73
N VAL A 338 -2.14 -6.23 2.28
CA VAL A 338 -0.82 -6.33 1.64
C VAL A 338 0.07 -7.30 2.42
N CYS A 339 0.73 -8.23 1.72
CA CYS A 339 1.72 -9.12 2.30
C CYS A 339 3.08 -8.93 1.64
N ILE A 340 4.12 -8.78 2.44
CA ILE A 340 5.50 -8.63 2.01
C ILE A 340 6.34 -9.69 2.73
N GLU A 341 6.89 -10.66 1.99
CA GLU A 341 7.46 -11.87 2.58
C GLU A 341 8.78 -12.30 1.92
N ASP A 342 9.75 -12.74 2.73
CA ASP A 342 10.97 -13.41 2.24
C ASP A 342 11.79 -12.57 1.23
N CYS A 343 12.02 -11.30 1.54
CA CYS A 343 12.78 -10.38 0.69
C CYS A 343 14.16 -10.02 1.28
N TYR A 344 15.14 -9.86 0.39
CA TYR A 344 16.44 -9.23 0.69
C TYR A 344 16.53 -7.84 0.04
N ILE A 345 16.76 -6.80 0.84
CA ILE A 345 16.72 -5.42 0.36
C ILE A 345 17.98 -4.67 0.81
N ARG A 346 18.72 -4.13 -0.15
CA ARG A 346 19.89 -3.28 0.08
C ARG A 346 19.80 -2.05 -0.80
N ASN A 347 19.56 -0.88 -0.20
CA ASN A 347 19.29 0.35 -0.92
C ASN A 347 19.78 1.58 -0.13
N GLY A 348 19.53 2.77 -0.70
CA GLY A 348 19.94 4.03 -0.09
C GLY A 348 18.90 4.67 0.84
N ASP A 349 17.65 4.20 0.88
CA ASP A 349 16.57 4.79 1.69
C ASP A 349 15.79 3.70 2.47
N ASP A 350 14.47 3.78 2.66
CA ASP A 350 13.75 2.83 3.53
C ASP A 350 13.70 1.43 2.90
N ILE A 351 13.87 0.37 3.70
CA ILE A 351 13.79 -1.02 3.22
C ILE A 351 12.34 -1.40 2.92
N VAL A 352 11.44 -1.19 3.88
CA VAL A 352 9.98 -1.24 3.69
C VAL A 352 9.38 -0.02 4.38
N VAL A 353 8.53 0.71 3.67
CA VAL A 353 7.86 1.91 4.21
C VAL A 353 6.39 1.92 3.87
N ILE A 354 5.55 2.15 4.88
CA ILE A 354 4.10 2.25 4.70
C ILE A 354 3.73 3.73 4.65
N LYS A 355 2.97 4.12 3.61
CA LYS A 355 2.51 5.49 3.37
C LYS A 355 1.00 5.51 3.15
N SER A 356 0.40 6.69 3.16
CA SER A 356 -1.02 6.91 2.89
C SER A 356 -1.31 8.38 2.56
N GLY A 357 -0.56 8.98 1.62
CA GLY A 357 -0.73 10.38 1.23
C GLY A 357 -0.15 11.44 2.18
N TRP A 358 -0.14 12.69 1.73
CA TRP A 358 0.65 13.79 2.29
C TRP A 358 -0.21 15.01 2.65
N ASP A 359 -0.19 15.38 3.93
CA ASP A 359 -0.88 16.53 4.54
C ASP A 359 -2.35 16.65 4.11
N GLU A 360 -2.83 17.86 3.76
CA GLU A 360 -4.21 18.13 3.40
C GLU A 360 -4.69 17.33 2.19
N TYR A 361 -3.78 16.97 1.28
CA TYR A 361 -4.09 16.13 0.13
C TYR A 361 -4.39 14.69 0.58
N GLY A 362 -3.57 14.14 1.48
CA GLY A 362 -3.83 12.82 2.06
C GLY A 362 -5.07 12.80 2.97
N ILE A 363 -5.27 13.85 3.78
CA ILE A 363 -6.44 14.00 4.64
C ILE A 363 -7.72 14.05 3.80
N SER A 364 -7.73 14.86 2.73
CA SER A 364 -8.91 15.01 1.86
C SER A 364 -9.17 13.79 0.99
N PHE A 365 -8.12 13.09 0.56
CA PHE A 365 -8.24 11.85 -0.19
C PHE A 365 -8.77 10.70 0.68
N ALA A 366 -8.46 10.73 1.99
CA ALA A 366 -9.06 9.88 3.02
C ALA A 366 -8.97 8.37 2.73
N HIS A 367 -7.83 7.92 2.20
CA HIS A 367 -7.60 6.52 1.83
C HIS A 367 -6.43 5.94 2.66
N PRO A 368 -6.70 5.11 3.67
CA PRO A 368 -5.66 4.61 4.56
C PRO A 368 -4.88 3.43 3.95
N SER A 369 -3.68 3.20 4.46
CA SER A 369 -3.01 1.91 4.37
C SER A 369 -3.41 1.03 5.55
N SER A 370 -3.98 -0.16 5.29
CA SER A 370 -4.40 -1.04 6.37
C SER A 370 -4.36 -2.53 6.08
N ASN A 371 -4.31 -3.35 7.12
CA ASN A 371 -4.13 -4.81 7.04
C ASN A 371 -2.87 -5.15 6.24
N ILE A 372 -1.71 -4.87 6.83
CA ILE A 372 -0.41 -5.08 6.20
C ILE A 372 0.40 -6.07 7.04
N SER A 373 0.86 -7.14 6.40
CA SER A 373 1.71 -8.16 6.99
C SER A 373 3.10 -8.13 6.34
N ILE A 374 4.15 -8.03 7.15
CA ILE A 374 5.54 -8.02 6.69
C ILE A 374 6.28 -9.14 7.41
N ARG A 375 6.90 -10.08 6.70
CA ARG A 375 7.59 -11.23 7.31
C ARG A 375 8.92 -11.54 6.66
N ASN A 376 9.88 -12.01 7.46
CA ASN A 376 11.15 -12.56 6.96
C ASN A 376 11.93 -11.59 6.06
N ILE A 377 12.11 -10.35 6.49
CA ILE A 377 12.84 -9.34 5.73
C ILE A 377 14.26 -9.23 6.24
N THR A 378 15.24 -9.35 5.36
CA THR A 378 16.63 -9.00 5.67
C THR A 378 17.04 -7.79 4.84
N GLY A 379 17.66 -6.78 5.47
CA GLY A 379 18.14 -5.65 4.69
C GLY A 379 19.19 -4.76 5.33
N GLN A 380 19.72 -3.88 4.48
CA GLN A 380 20.72 -2.87 4.81
C GLN A 380 20.39 -1.52 4.16
N THR A 381 20.42 -0.43 4.94
CA THR A 381 20.28 0.96 4.45
C THR A 381 21.08 1.95 5.30
N ARG A 382 21.96 2.77 4.70
CA ARG A 382 22.78 3.72 5.48
C ARG A 382 22.25 5.14 5.54
N ASN A 383 21.09 5.46 4.98
CA ASN A 383 20.53 6.81 5.13
C ASN A 383 19.12 6.82 5.76
N SER A 384 18.45 5.67 5.89
CA SER A 384 17.06 5.63 6.35
C SER A 384 16.76 4.42 7.26
N ALA A 385 15.57 3.80 7.17
CA ALA A 385 15.10 2.79 8.11
C ALA A 385 14.92 1.38 7.54
N GLY A 386 15.08 0.39 8.43
CA GLY A 386 14.70 -1.00 8.19
C GLY A 386 13.19 -1.17 7.94
N ILE A 387 12.38 -0.63 8.84
CA ILE A 387 10.94 -0.50 8.63
C ILE A 387 10.51 0.90 9.00
N ALA A 388 9.76 1.55 8.13
CA ALA A 388 9.24 2.90 8.33
C ALA A 388 7.71 2.96 8.20
N LEU A 389 7.10 3.83 9.00
CA LEU A 389 5.71 4.24 8.85
C LEU A 389 5.71 5.77 8.66
N GLY A 390 5.22 6.24 7.51
CA GLY A 390 5.27 7.64 7.09
C GLY A 390 6.51 8.02 6.25
N SER A 391 6.84 9.30 6.06
CA SER A 391 6.20 10.44 6.72
C SER A 391 4.83 10.78 6.15
N GLU A 392 4.54 10.35 4.93
CA GLU A 392 3.30 10.59 4.22
C GLU A 392 2.24 9.62 4.75
N MET A 393 1.59 9.95 5.87
CA MET A 393 0.68 9.07 6.61
C MET A 393 -0.74 9.66 6.80
N SER A 394 -1.07 10.68 6.01
CA SER A 394 -2.20 11.59 6.28
C SER A 394 -3.58 10.99 6.08
N GLY A 395 -3.72 9.99 5.20
CA GLY A 395 -4.90 9.15 5.05
C GLY A 395 -5.08 8.11 6.17
N GLY A 396 -4.04 7.85 6.97
CA GLY A 396 -4.01 6.89 8.06
C GLY A 396 -3.28 5.58 7.73
N ILE A 397 -2.59 5.04 8.73
CA ILE A 397 -1.93 3.73 8.70
C ILE A 397 -2.45 2.91 9.88
N SER A 398 -2.95 1.70 9.63
CA SER A 398 -3.41 0.84 10.73
C SER A 398 -3.34 -0.66 10.46
N GLU A 399 -3.43 -1.47 11.52
CA GLU A 399 -3.43 -2.93 11.42
C GLU A 399 -2.18 -3.45 10.68
N VAL A 400 -1.01 -3.06 11.19
CA VAL A 400 0.29 -3.45 10.64
C VAL A 400 0.92 -4.49 11.54
N ARG A 401 1.34 -5.62 10.96
CA ARG A 401 2.07 -6.69 11.65
C ARG A 401 3.39 -6.96 10.92
N ALA A 402 4.52 -6.81 11.60
CA ALA A 402 5.83 -7.05 11.04
C ALA A 402 6.65 -7.99 11.93
N GLU A 403 7.10 -9.13 11.40
CA GLU A 403 7.76 -10.20 12.18
C GLU A 403 8.97 -10.80 11.43
N GLY A 404 9.98 -11.27 12.16
CA GLY A 404 11.15 -11.91 11.56
C GLY A 404 12.00 -10.93 10.73
N LEU A 405 12.37 -9.80 11.32
CA LEU A 405 13.12 -8.74 10.65
C LEU A 405 14.59 -8.77 11.03
N ARG A 406 15.48 -8.62 10.05
CA ARG A 406 16.93 -8.55 10.25
C ARG A 406 17.54 -7.34 9.56
N PHE A 407 18.03 -6.40 10.36
CA PHE A 407 18.66 -5.17 9.87
C PHE A 407 20.15 -5.15 10.18
N ILE A 408 20.98 -4.90 9.17
CA ILE A 408 22.44 -4.96 9.30
C ILE A 408 23.04 -3.68 8.71
N ASN A 409 24.00 -3.06 9.41
CA ASN A 409 24.72 -1.88 8.95
C ASN A 409 23.79 -0.73 8.52
N SER A 410 22.75 -0.47 9.34
CA SER A 410 21.70 0.49 9.00
C SER A 410 21.67 1.72 9.90
N VAL A 411 21.09 2.84 9.44
CA VAL A 411 20.95 4.02 10.30
C VAL A 411 19.80 3.89 11.28
N HIS A 412 18.60 3.56 10.81
CA HIS A 412 17.45 3.33 11.67
C HIS A 412 16.96 1.87 11.56
N GLY A 413 16.60 1.27 12.69
CA GLY A 413 15.92 -0.03 12.72
C GLY A 413 14.44 0.13 12.42
N ILE A 414 13.67 0.47 13.45
CA ILE A 414 12.23 0.72 13.39
C ILE A 414 11.99 2.24 13.43
N ARG A 415 11.20 2.78 12.50
CA ARG A 415 10.97 4.22 12.39
C ARG A 415 9.48 4.59 12.20
N ILE A 416 9.01 5.58 12.95
CA ILE A 416 7.71 6.25 12.70
C ILE A 416 7.99 7.74 12.50
N LYS A 417 7.54 8.27 11.36
CA LYS A 417 7.79 9.65 10.92
C LYS A 417 6.47 10.39 10.79
N THR A 418 6.32 11.52 11.47
CA THR A 418 5.18 12.43 11.28
C THR A 418 5.54 13.87 11.69
N ALA A 419 4.62 14.81 11.49
CA ALA A 419 4.78 16.23 11.79
C ALA A 419 3.42 16.91 12.02
N PRO A 420 3.37 18.06 12.72
CA PRO A 420 2.20 18.93 12.68
C PRO A 420 1.85 19.26 11.22
N GLY A 421 0.58 19.10 10.82
CA GLY A 421 0.18 19.19 9.41
C GLY A 421 -0.25 17.86 8.80
N ARG A 422 0.35 16.75 9.26
CA ARG A 422 0.06 15.43 8.70
C ARG A 422 -1.37 14.99 8.98
N GLY A 423 -1.93 15.33 10.14
CA GLY A 423 -3.20 14.76 10.58
C GLY A 423 -3.17 13.23 10.56
N GLY A 424 -4.30 12.59 10.25
CA GLY A 424 -4.36 11.14 10.09
C GLY A 424 -3.99 10.38 11.38
N TYR A 425 -3.48 9.15 11.22
CA TYR A 425 -3.09 8.30 12.35
C TYR A 425 -2.08 7.24 11.95
N VAL A 426 -1.26 6.79 12.91
CA VAL A 426 -0.58 5.49 12.88
C VAL A 426 -1.04 4.73 14.11
N LYS A 427 -1.81 3.66 13.93
CA LYS A 427 -2.35 2.90 15.06
C LYS A 427 -2.41 1.40 14.87
N ASN A 428 -2.43 0.65 15.96
CA ASN A 428 -2.55 -0.82 15.95
C ASN A 428 -1.42 -1.45 15.13
N VAL A 429 -0.19 -1.18 15.57
CA VAL A 429 1.04 -1.65 14.95
C VAL A 429 1.72 -2.65 15.88
N TYR A 430 2.04 -3.83 15.36
CA TYR A 430 2.74 -4.89 16.07
C TYR A 430 4.02 -5.26 15.31
N ILE A 431 5.17 -4.98 15.91
CA ILE A 431 6.48 -5.32 15.36
C ILE A 431 7.16 -6.27 16.34
N ALA A 432 7.47 -7.49 15.91
CA ALA A 432 8.12 -8.48 16.76
C ALA A 432 9.24 -9.26 16.06
N ASP A 433 10.03 -10.00 16.84
CA ASP A 433 11.14 -10.84 16.34
C ASP A 433 12.09 -10.05 15.41
N VAL A 434 12.78 -9.07 15.99
CA VAL A 434 13.67 -8.17 15.26
C VAL A 434 15.11 -8.34 15.73
N SER A 435 16.02 -8.64 14.81
CA SER A 435 17.46 -8.66 15.05
C SER A 435 18.16 -7.48 14.35
N MET A 436 19.02 -6.79 15.10
CA MET A 436 19.77 -5.64 14.59
C MET A 436 21.28 -5.82 14.85
N ASP A 437 22.10 -5.57 13.83
CA ASP A 437 23.56 -5.54 13.97
C ASP A 437 24.12 -4.28 13.33
N ASN A 438 24.90 -3.53 14.12
CA ASN A 438 25.53 -2.28 13.70
C ASN A 438 24.49 -1.28 13.18
N VAL A 439 23.52 -0.93 14.04
CA VAL A 439 22.46 0.03 13.74
C VAL A 439 22.64 1.31 14.55
N SER A 440 22.62 2.48 13.90
CA SER A 440 22.88 3.76 14.57
C SER A 440 21.80 4.13 15.59
N ILE A 441 20.51 3.99 15.25
CA ILE A 441 19.38 4.19 16.17
C ILE A 441 18.40 3.03 16.00
N ALA A 442 18.23 2.20 17.03
CA ALA A 442 17.39 1.01 16.89
C ALA A 442 15.90 1.35 16.73
N ILE A 443 15.37 2.26 17.55
CA ILE A 443 13.95 2.67 17.50
C ILE A 443 13.85 4.20 17.42
N ARG A 444 13.19 4.72 16.39
CA ARG A 444 12.99 6.17 16.20
C ARG A 444 11.53 6.51 15.94
N ILE A 445 10.90 7.23 16.85
CA ILE A 445 9.60 7.86 16.64
C ILE A 445 9.83 9.37 16.64
N THR A 446 9.45 10.05 15.56
CA THR A 446 9.70 11.49 15.40
C THR A 446 8.43 12.20 14.95
N GLY A 447 7.93 13.09 15.79
CA GLY A 447 6.82 14.00 15.51
C GLY A 447 7.20 15.33 14.86
N ASN A 448 8.44 15.52 14.42
CA ASN A 448 8.90 16.77 13.80
C ASN A 448 9.62 16.51 12.46
N TYR A 449 8.98 15.77 11.56
CA TYR A 449 9.51 15.47 10.23
C TYR A 449 9.17 16.61 9.23
N GLY A 450 10.07 17.57 9.08
CA GLY A 450 9.78 18.91 8.53
C GLY A 450 9.50 19.05 7.03
N GLU A 451 9.29 17.97 6.27
CA GLU A 451 8.94 18.06 4.84
C GLU A 451 7.43 18.24 4.67
N HIS A 452 6.98 19.15 3.81
CA HIS A 452 5.57 19.40 3.49
C HIS A 452 5.41 19.66 1.98
N PRO A 453 4.25 19.38 1.35
CA PRO A 453 4.07 19.60 -0.07
C PRO A 453 4.20 21.08 -0.41
N ASP A 454 3.67 21.96 0.43
CA ASP A 454 3.80 23.40 0.32
C ASP A 454 3.57 24.05 1.70
N ASP A 455 3.41 25.38 1.76
CA ASP A 455 3.20 26.10 3.02
C ASP A 455 1.72 26.25 3.43
N LYS A 456 0.78 25.61 2.72
CA LYS A 456 -0.68 25.78 2.89
C LYS A 456 -1.34 24.72 3.77
N TYR A 457 -0.60 23.72 4.23
CA TYR A 457 -1.10 22.70 5.13
C TYR A 457 -1.58 23.29 6.47
N ASP A 458 -2.56 22.63 7.09
CA ASP A 458 -3.05 23.01 8.41
C ASP A 458 -2.08 22.55 9.50
N LYS A 459 -1.24 23.45 10.00
CA LYS A 459 -0.27 23.20 11.09
C LYS A 459 -0.91 22.68 12.38
N THR A 460 -2.22 22.84 12.55
CA THR A 460 -2.96 22.34 13.72
C THR A 460 -3.52 20.93 13.52
N ALA A 461 -3.42 20.37 12.31
CA ALA A 461 -3.75 18.98 12.04
C ALA A 461 -2.69 18.04 12.63
N LEU A 462 -2.92 17.62 13.87
CA LEU A 462 -2.01 16.72 14.60
C LEU A 462 -2.37 15.23 14.34
N PRO A 463 -1.36 14.35 14.21
CA PRO A 463 -1.54 12.93 13.95
C PRO A 463 -1.86 12.14 15.21
N VAL A 464 -2.73 11.12 15.14
CA VAL A 464 -2.86 10.17 16.26
C VAL A 464 -1.84 9.05 16.12
N ILE A 465 -0.85 9.00 17.01
CA ILE A 465 0.10 7.88 17.11
C ILE A 465 -0.22 7.08 18.37
N SER A 466 -0.77 5.86 18.20
CA SER A 466 -1.18 5.05 19.35
C SER A 466 -1.15 3.54 19.11
N ASN A 467 -1.15 2.75 20.19
CA ASN A 467 -1.18 1.28 20.14
C ASN A 467 -0.05 0.70 19.27
N ILE A 468 1.18 1.03 19.65
CA ILE A 468 2.39 0.58 18.98
C ILE A 468 3.08 -0.42 19.90
N THR A 469 3.17 -1.69 19.49
CA THR A 469 3.90 -2.73 20.21
C THR A 469 5.18 -3.05 19.46
N ILE A 470 6.32 -2.96 20.16
CA ILE A 470 7.62 -3.43 19.70
C ILE A 470 8.09 -4.50 20.68
N LYS A 471 8.23 -5.74 20.20
CA LYS A 471 8.44 -6.91 21.04
C LYS A 471 9.60 -7.78 20.55
N ASP A 472 10.26 -8.49 21.46
CA ASP A 472 11.21 -9.55 21.10
C ASP A 472 12.32 -9.01 20.16
N VAL A 473 12.98 -7.91 20.59
CA VAL A 473 14.00 -7.21 19.81
C VAL A 473 15.38 -7.43 20.41
N VAL A 474 16.34 -7.85 19.59
CA VAL A 474 17.74 -8.00 19.99
C VAL A 474 18.63 -7.18 19.07
N GLY A 475 19.43 -6.28 19.66
CA GLY A 475 20.35 -5.42 18.93
C GLY A 475 21.77 -5.51 19.47
N VAL A 476 22.74 -5.72 18.60
CA VAL A 476 24.17 -5.62 18.91
C VAL A 476 24.81 -4.46 18.15
N ASN A 477 25.86 -3.87 18.75
CA ASN A 477 26.56 -2.70 18.18
C ASN A 477 25.63 -1.51 17.89
N ILE A 478 24.67 -1.25 18.79
CA ILE A 478 23.69 -0.18 18.61
C ILE A 478 24.31 1.17 18.99
N GLY A 479 24.08 2.21 18.21
CA GLY A 479 24.51 3.57 18.56
C GLY A 479 23.69 4.12 19.74
N VAL A 480 22.40 4.34 19.50
CA VAL A 480 21.38 4.79 20.47
C VAL A 480 20.23 3.78 20.49
N ALA A 481 19.78 3.36 21.67
CA ALA A 481 18.70 2.39 21.80
C ALA A 481 17.36 2.96 21.26
N GLY A 482 17.03 4.21 21.60
CA GLY A 482 15.92 4.86 20.91
C GLY A 482 15.73 6.35 21.15
N MET A 483 15.07 6.98 20.20
CA MET A 483 14.63 8.37 20.24
C MET A 483 13.13 8.43 19.98
N LEU A 484 12.35 8.73 21.01
CA LEU A 484 10.89 8.66 21.01
C LEU A 484 10.33 10.04 21.33
N GLN A 485 9.99 10.79 20.29
CA GLN A 485 9.66 12.22 20.40
C GLN A 485 8.30 12.50 19.78
N GLY A 486 7.33 12.82 20.63
CA GLY A 486 5.99 13.28 20.24
C GLY A 486 5.95 14.72 19.76
N ILE A 487 4.74 15.29 19.76
CA ILE A 487 4.48 16.67 19.32
C ILE A 487 4.03 17.51 20.52
N GLN A 488 4.46 18.77 20.57
CA GLN A 488 4.01 19.67 21.62
C GLN A 488 2.48 19.84 21.54
N GLY A 489 1.77 19.46 22.61
CA GLY A 489 0.30 19.46 22.65
C GLY A 489 -0.36 18.16 22.18
N ASP A 490 0.41 17.17 21.73
CA ASP A 490 -0.09 15.86 21.27
C ASP A 490 0.90 14.73 21.62
N ILE A 491 0.58 14.04 22.72
CA ILE A 491 1.40 12.97 23.29
C ILE A 491 1.13 11.67 22.52
N PHE A 492 2.18 11.01 22.06
CA PHE A 492 2.05 9.70 21.43
C PHE A 492 1.84 8.64 22.51
N SER A 493 0.75 7.88 22.42
CA SER A 493 0.23 7.08 23.53
C SER A 493 0.27 5.58 23.28
N ASN A 494 0.12 4.78 24.34
CA ASN A 494 0.07 3.32 24.26
C ASN A 494 1.24 2.72 23.45
N ILE A 495 2.45 3.24 23.68
CA ILE A 495 3.68 2.65 23.15
C ILE A 495 4.14 1.53 24.10
N CYS A 496 4.09 0.28 23.67
CA CYS A 496 4.61 -0.87 24.41
C CYS A 496 5.99 -1.29 23.87
N LEU A 497 6.96 -1.41 24.76
CA LEU A 497 8.23 -2.13 24.51
C LEU A 497 8.31 -3.38 25.39
N SER A 498 8.40 -4.58 24.81
CA SER A 498 8.48 -5.82 25.60
C SER A 498 9.56 -6.77 25.14
N ASN A 499 10.41 -7.24 26.06
CA ASN A 499 11.54 -8.12 25.74
C ASN A 499 12.46 -7.50 24.67
N VAL A 500 13.02 -6.32 24.99
CA VAL A 500 13.91 -5.56 24.10
C VAL A 500 15.29 -5.50 24.73
N SER A 501 16.31 -6.01 24.05
CA SER A 501 17.70 -5.99 24.52
C SER A 501 18.62 -5.38 23.46
N LEU A 502 19.09 -4.17 23.71
CA LEU A 502 19.85 -3.35 22.77
C LEU A 502 21.22 -3.01 23.36
N SER A 503 22.28 -3.66 22.91
CA SER A 503 23.66 -3.33 23.32
C SER A 503 24.09 -1.98 22.75
N SER A 504 23.68 -0.91 23.41
CA SER A 504 23.91 0.49 23.05
C SER A 504 25.31 0.97 23.45
N LYS A 505 25.96 1.73 22.57
CA LYS A 505 27.24 2.42 22.80
C LYS A 505 27.06 3.80 23.45
N SER A 506 25.86 4.39 23.38
CA SER A 506 25.55 5.69 23.97
C SER A 506 25.46 5.60 25.51
N THR A 507 26.00 6.62 26.19
CA THR A 507 25.82 6.84 27.64
C THR A 507 24.40 7.26 28.00
N ASN A 508 23.68 7.88 27.06
CA ASN A 508 22.26 8.21 27.15
C ASN A 508 21.54 7.37 26.08
N PRO A 509 21.24 6.09 26.35
CA PRO A 509 20.74 5.17 25.34
C PRO A 509 19.33 5.51 24.86
N TRP A 510 18.55 6.23 25.66
CA TRP A 510 17.19 6.61 25.32
C TRP A 510 16.98 8.12 25.44
N ASN A 511 16.21 8.68 24.51
CA ASN A 511 15.71 10.05 24.56
C ASN A 511 14.20 10.02 24.32
N CYS A 512 13.42 10.24 25.38
CA CYS A 512 11.96 10.22 25.32
C CYS A 512 11.38 11.57 25.71
N SER A 513 10.45 12.07 24.91
CA SER A 513 9.72 13.31 25.18
C SER A 513 8.33 13.24 24.56
N LEU A 514 7.30 13.63 25.31
CA LEU A 514 5.92 13.71 24.81
C LEU A 514 5.42 12.35 24.27
N VAL A 515 5.79 11.28 24.95
CA VAL A 515 5.31 9.92 24.70
C VAL A 515 4.83 9.32 26.01
N GLU A 516 3.89 8.39 25.94
CA GLU A 516 3.40 7.62 27.08
C GLU A 516 3.16 6.15 26.69
N GLY A 517 3.30 5.26 27.67
CA GLY A 517 3.16 3.84 27.44
C GLY A 517 3.77 3.04 28.57
N TYR A 518 4.22 1.82 28.26
CA TYR A 518 4.74 0.90 29.25
C TYR A 518 5.79 -0.01 28.63
N SER A 519 6.59 -0.59 29.49
CA SER A 519 7.66 -1.48 29.08
C SER A 519 7.80 -2.64 30.05
N ASN A 520 8.23 -3.78 29.51
CA ASN A 520 8.51 -4.98 30.29
C ASN A 520 9.79 -5.63 29.76
N SER A 521 10.77 -5.86 30.62
CA SER A 521 12.04 -6.51 30.26
C SER A 521 12.75 -5.77 29.11
N VAL A 522 13.12 -4.51 29.35
CA VAL A 522 13.85 -3.67 28.40
C VAL A 522 15.24 -3.36 28.94
N TYR A 523 16.27 -3.61 28.12
CA TYR A 523 17.67 -3.28 28.39
C TYR A 523 18.26 -2.51 27.20
N PRO A 524 19.00 -1.41 27.43
CA PRO A 524 19.25 -0.72 28.70
C PRO A 524 17.98 -0.09 29.28
N GLU A 525 18.06 0.32 30.55
CA GLU A 525 16.93 0.90 31.29
C GLU A 525 16.24 2.03 30.51
N ILE A 526 14.93 1.88 30.32
CA ILE A 526 14.08 2.78 29.53
C ILE A 526 13.75 4.08 30.28
N CYS A 527 13.34 5.10 29.52
CA CYS A 527 12.87 6.37 30.06
C CYS A 527 11.67 6.22 31.01
N GLU A 528 11.55 7.10 32.00
CA GLU A 528 10.44 7.17 32.98
C GLU A 528 9.05 7.15 32.32
N GLN A 529 8.90 7.83 31.18
CA GLN A 529 7.64 7.96 30.44
C GLN A 529 7.06 6.62 29.96
N LEU A 530 7.89 5.58 29.88
CA LEU A 530 7.51 4.24 29.46
C LEU A 530 7.72 3.20 30.57
N ARG A 531 8.00 3.62 31.82
CA ARG A 531 8.14 2.67 32.92
C ARG A 531 6.77 2.13 33.32
N PRO A 532 6.70 0.84 33.70
CA PRO A 532 5.45 0.25 34.15
C PRO A 532 4.95 0.95 35.42
N ASN A 533 3.70 1.42 35.42
CA ASN A 533 3.05 1.88 36.66
C ASN A 533 2.79 0.67 37.57
N PRO A 534 3.12 0.73 38.87
CA PRO A 534 3.04 -0.41 39.79
C PRO A 534 1.63 -0.97 40.06
N GLY A 535 0.59 -0.51 39.35
CA GLY A 535 -0.82 -0.86 39.61
C GLY A 535 -1.64 -1.35 38.41
N SER A 536 -1.10 -1.45 37.19
CA SER A 536 -1.87 -1.89 36.03
C SER A 536 -1.19 -3.03 35.29
N GLY A 537 -1.88 -4.18 35.19
CA GLY A 537 -1.55 -5.23 34.23
C GLY A 537 -1.85 -4.78 32.80
N GLN A 538 -1.09 -3.80 32.30
CA GLN A 538 -1.19 -3.33 30.92
C GLN A 538 -0.56 -4.37 29.99
N VAL A 539 -1.40 -4.99 29.18
CA VAL A 539 -1.02 -6.01 28.21
C VAL A 539 -0.76 -5.31 26.87
N CYS A 540 0.45 -5.51 26.32
CA CYS A 540 0.82 -5.07 24.97
C CYS A 540 -0.28 -5.41 23.98
N TYR A 541 -0.63 -4.47 23.10
CA TYR A 541 -1.41 -4.80 21.93
C TYR A 541 -0.72 -5.98 21.25
N ASP A 542 -1.38 -7.12 21.19
CA ASP A 542 -0.79 -8.39 20.76
C ASP A 542 -0.90 -8.59 19.24
N GLY A 543 -1.35 -7.56 18.51
CA GLY A 543 -1.64 -7.65 17.09
C GLY A 543 -2.95 -8.38 16.79
N ASN A 544 -3.74 -8.78 17.80
CA ASN A 544 -4.94 -9.57 17.62
C ASN A 544 -6.18 -8.79 18.09
N ASN A 545 -6.92 -8.18 17.15
CA ASN A 545 -8.34 -7.90 17.35
C ASN A 545 -9.21 -9.17 17.15
N TYR A 546 -8.63 -10.37 17.23
CA TYR A 546 -9.30 -11.66 17.07
C TYR A 546 -8.81 -12.66 18.12
N PRO A 547 -9.70 -13.46 18.74
CA PRO A 547 -9.32 -14.35 19.83
C PRO A 547 -8.29 -15.40 19.38
N VAL A 548 -7.15 -15.42 20.06
CA VAL A 548 -6.05 -16.39 19.91
C VAL A 548 -6.55 -17.81 20.23
N PRO A 549 -6.46 -18.80 19.31
CA PRO A 549 -6.48 -20.19 19.70
C PRO A 549 -5.16 -20.52 20.39
N ALA A 550 -5.25 -21.25 21.51
CA ALA A 550 -4.13 -21.60 22.38
C ALA A 550 -2.87 -22.06 21.61
N ALA A 551 -1.74 -21.53 22.05
CA ALA A 551 -0.39 -21.80 21.55
C ALA A 551 -0.14 -23.29 21.27
N GLN A 552 0.25 -23.62 20.04
CA GLN A 552 1.12 -24.78 19.84
C GLN A 552 2.51 -24.40 20.34
N GLN A 553 3.06 -25.25 21.21
CA GLN A 553 4.35 -25.02 21.84
C GLN A 553 5.47 -24.86 20.80
N PRO A 554 6.44 -23.95 21.03
CA PRO A 554 7.58 -23.83 20.15
C PRO A 554 8.44 -25.10 20.24
N HIS A 555 8.66 -25.73 19.08
CA HIS A 555 9.72 -26.71 18.94
C HIS A 555 11.05 -26.06 19.35
N LYS A 556 11.68 -26.61 20.38
CA LYS A 556 13.06 -26.29 20.77
C LYS A 556 14.00 -26.67 19.62
N SER A 557 14.31 -25.74 18.71
CA SER A 557 15.53 -25.82 17.92
C SER A 557 16.60 -24.98 18.62
N GLY A 558 17.56 -25.67 19.21
CA GLY A 558 18.68 -25.08 19.94
C GLY A 558 19.53 -24.14 19.07
N ALA A 559 20.23 -23.27 19.77
CA ALA A 559 21.20 -22.32 19.25
C ALA A 559 22.20 -22.95 18.27
N THR A 560 22.02 -22.69 16.97
CA THR A 560 23.08 -22.54 15.95
C THR A 560 22.43 -22.14 14.62
N ARG A 561 22.19 -20.84 14.41
CA ARG A 561 21.83 -20.29 13.09
C ARG A 561 22.57 -18.97 12.84
N LEU A 562 23.89 -19.05 12.88
CA LEU A 562 24.79 -18.14 12.15
C LEU A 562 25.58 -19.01 11.17
N GLN A 563 24.92 -19.43 10.09
CA GLN A 563 25.56 -19.89 8.85
C GLN A 563 24.44 -20.24 7.87
N ASN A 564 24.09 -19.28 7.01
CA ASN A 564 23.38 -19.56 5.76
C ASN A 564 24.44 -19.39 4.64
N PRO A 565 24.68 -20.38 3.76
CA PRO A 565 25.83 -20.38 2.86
C PRO A 565 25.70 -19.49 1.61
N PHE A 566 24.78 -18.51 1.58
CA PHE A 566 24.55 -17.66 0.40
C PHE A 566 25.45 -16.42 0.28
N LEU A 567 26.40 -16.20 1.21
CA LEU A 567 27.42 -15.15 1.09
C LEU A 567 28.71 -15.70 0.47
N LYS A 568 28.68 -15.93 -0.85
CA LYS A 568 29.89 -16.20 -1.63
C LYS A 568 29.88 -15.55 -3.02
N PHE A 569 29.28 -14.36 -3.16
CA PHE A 569 29.43 -13.52 -4.35
C PHE A 569 29.36 -12.03 -3.99
N THR A 570 30.37 -11.52 -3.28
CA THR A 570 30.69 -10.08 -3.26
C THR A 570 32.19 -9.93 -3.16
N SER A 571 32.85 -10.12 -4.29
CA SER A 571 34.24 -9.71 -4.52
C SER A 571 34.42 -9.67 -6.03
N LEU A 572 33.90 -8.62 -6.65
CA LEU A 572 34.26 -8.05 -7.95
C LEU A 572 33.33 -6.83 -8.12
N TYR A 573 33.85 -5.75 -8.71
CA TYR A 573 33.39 -4.36 -8.64
C TYR A 573 33.91 -3.61 -7.39
N SER A 574 35.21 -3.40 -7.41
CA SER A 574 35.85 -2.18 -6.92
C SER A 574 35.79 -1.11 -8.00
#